data_AF-A0A420E898-F1
#
_entry.id   AF-A0A420E898-F1
#
_cell.length_a   1.000
_cell.length_b   1.000
_cell.length_c   1.000
_cell.angle_alpha   90.00
_cell.angle_beta   90.00
_cell.angle_gamma   90.00
#
_symmetry.space_group_name_H-M   'P 1'
#
loop_
_entity.id
_entity.type
_entity.pdbx_description
1 polymer ?
#
loop_
_entity_poly.entity_id
_entity_poly.type
_entity_poly.pdbx_seq_one_letter_code
_entity_poly.pdbx_strand_id
1 'polypeptide(L)'
;MLVSSIMTQRLVSVEMDDKLDVVKEIFDNTRFHHLLVLEDKKLVGLVSDRDLLKSISPYLGTAAETSRDTASLNKKVHQVMNRALVTLSPDSSVFEAIKVFNKYHVTCLPIVDNNNEPLGIITWKDILKAIEDKPNELTI
;
A
#
# COMPACT_ATOMS: atom_id res chain seq x y z
N MET A 1 9.30 21.04 3.40
CA MET A 1 9.63 19.78 2.68
C MET A 1 8.36 19.23 2.03
N LEU A 2 8.40 18.92 0.73
CA LEU A 2 7.27 18.36 -0.02
C LEU A 2 7.29 16.85 0.00
N VAL A 3 6.12 16.21 -0.09
CA VAL A 3 5.99 14.75 -0.15
C VAL A 3 6.70 14.17 -1.37
N SER A 4 6.55 14.80 -2.54
CA SER A 4 7.22 14.39 -3.78
C SER A 4 8.75 14.29 -3.67
N SER A 5 9.37 15.01 -2.74
CA SER A 5 10.82 14.99 -2.54
C SER A 5 11.34 13.78 -1.77
N ILE A 6 10.46 13.05 -1.08
CA ILE A 6 10.83 11.92 -0.20
C ILE A 6 10.01 10.65 -0.44
N MET A 7 8.93 10.72 -1.22
CA MET A 7 8.10 9.56 -1.54
C MET A 7 8.87 8.51 -2.35
N THR A 8 8.48 7.24 -2.21
CA THR A 8 8.97 6.18 -3.08
C THR A 8 8.20 6.18 -4.39
N GLN A 9 8.89 6.41 -5.50
CA GLN A 9 8.32 6.40 -6.86
C GLN A 9 8.20 4.98 -7.46
N ARG A 10 8.83 3.98 -6.85
CA ARG A 10 8.70 2.59 -7.29
C ARG A 10 7.35 2.04 -6.86
N LEU A 11 6.37 2.24 -7.72
CA LEU A 11 5.02 1.73 -7.55
C LEU A 11 5.02 0.22 -7.77
N VAL A 12 4.54 -0.52 -6.78
CA VAL A 12 4.13 -1.91 -6.97
C VAL A 12 2.63 -1.97 -6.79
N SER A 13 1.97 -2.46 -7.84
CA SER A 13 0.52 -2.49 -7.94
C SER A 13 0.04 -3.81 -8.49
N VAL A 14 -1.24 -4.07 -8.26
CA VAL A 14 -2.02 -5.15 -8.86
C VAL A 14 -3.28 -4.56 -9.49
N GLU A 15 -3.85 -5.24 -10.45
CA GLU A 15 -5.15 -4.89 -11.00
C GLU A 15 -6.28 -5.44 -10.13
N MET A 16 -7.45 -4.82 -10.19
CA MET A 16 -8.61 -5.22 -9.39
C MET A 16 -9.05 -6.68 -9.62
N ASP A 17 -8.81 -7.19 -10.83
CA ASP A 17 -9.15 -8.55 -11.26
C ASP A 17 -7.99 -9.53 -11.14
N ASP A 18 -6.86 -9.13 -10.57
CA ASP A 18 -5.82 -10.08 -10.19
C ASP A 18 -6.33 -11.02 -9.10
N LYS A 19 -5.70 -12.19 -9.02
CA LYS A 19 -5.98 -13.18 -7.98
C LYS A 19 -5.07 -12.96 -6.77
N LEU A 20 -5.44 -13.54 -5.63
CA LEU A 20 -4.64 -13.41 -4.40
C LEU A 20 -3.34 -14.21 -4.42
N ASP A 21 -3.19 -15.19 -5.30
CA ASP A 21 -1.90 -15.87 -5.52
C ASP A 21 -0.81 -14.89 -6.00
N VAL A 22 -1.15 -13.99 -6.93
CA VAL A 22 -0.27 -12.91 -7.41
C VAL A 22 0.11 -11.98 -6.26
N VAL A 23 -0.88 -11.53 -5.47
CA VAL A 23 -0.64 -10.68 -4.30
C VAL A 23 0.29 -11.37 -3.30
N LYS A 24 0.03 -12.65 -3.00
CA LYS A 24 0.85 -13.45 -2.09
C LYS A 24 2.28 -13.57 -2.59
N GLU A 25 2.47 -13.90 -3.87
CA GLU A 25 3.80 -14.01 -4.47
C GLU A 25 4.57 -12.69 -4.37
N ILE A 26 3.90 -11.55 -4.61
CA ILE A 26 4.54 -10.24 -4.46
C ILE A 26 4.97 -10.01 -3.00
N PHE A 27 4.11 -10.26 -2.02
CA PHE A 27 4.47 -10.07 -0.61
C PHE A 27 5.57 -11.03 -0.14
N ASP A 28 5.55 -12.29 -0.56
CA ASP A 28 6.58 -13.28 -0.21
C ASP A 28 7.98 -12.88 -0.74
N ASN A 29 8.03 -12.16 -1.86
CA ASN A 29 9.29 -11.80 -2.53
C ASN A 29 9.72 -10.34 -2.34
N THR A 30 9.00 -9.57 -1.52
CA THR A 30 9.28 -8.15 -1.31
C THR A 30 9.40 -7.80 0.18
N ARG A 31 9.83 -6.57 0.47
CA ARG A 31 10.02 -6.08 1.85
C ARG A 31 9.00 -5.00 2.24
N PHE A 32 7.96 -4.83 1.44
CA PHE A 32 6.88 -3.90 1.69
C PHE A 32 5.57 -4.67 1.86
N HIS A 33 4.65 -4.05 2.60
CA HIS A 33 3.47 -4.72 3.13
C HIS A 33 2.16 -4.12 2.61
N HIS A 34 2.24 -3.31 1.54
CA HIS A 34 1.11 -2.64 0.92
C HIS A 34 1.27 -2.64 -0.61
N LEU A 35 0.18 -2.93 -1.31
CA LEU A 35 0.06 -2.86 -2.77
C LEU A 35 -1.04 -1.88 -3.14
N LEU A 36 -0.76 -1.07 -4.15
CA LEU A 36 -1.79 -0.26 -4.78
C LEU A 36 -2.66 -1.16 -5.66
N VAL A 37 -3.97 -0.94 -5.65
CA VAL A 37 -4.88 -1.61 -6.58
C VAL A 37 -5.36 -0.61 -7.61
N LEU A 38 -5.17 -0.97 -8.88
CA LEU A 38 -5.53 -0.14 -10.02
C LEU A 38 -6.72 -0.71 -10.79
N GLU A 39 -7.42 0.21 -11.45
CA GLU A 39 -8.39 -0.03 -12.52
C GLU A 39 -8.19 1.08 -13.54
N ASP A 40 -7.92 0.74 -14.80
CA ASP A 40 -7.63 1.71 -15.86
C ASP A 40 -6.57 2.76 -15.46
N LYS A 41 -5.50 2.32 -14.79
CA LYS A 41 -4.39 3.12 -14.22
C LYS A 41 -4.77 4.01 -13.04
N LYS A 42 -6.04 4.08 -12.66
CA LYS A 42 -6.50 4.87 -11.51
C LYS A 42 -6.38 4.07 -10.25
N LEU A 43 -6.01 4.74 -9.17
CA LEU A 43 -5.99 4.13 -7.85
C LEU A 43 -7.41 3.89 -7.34
N VAL A 44 -7.78 2.63 -7.14
CA VAL A 44 -9.12 2.21 -6.68
C VAL A 44 -9.10 1.46 -5.35
N GLY A 45 -7.92 1.04 -4.88
CA GLY A 45 -7.79 0.39 -3.60
C GLY A 45 -6.36 0.23 -3.10
N LEU A 46 -6.27 -0.31 -1.90
CA LEU A 46 -5.04 -0.74 -1.25
C LEU A 46 -5.23 -2.16 -0.72
N VAL A 47 -4.21 -2.99 -0.82
CA VAL A 47 -4.16 -4.30 -0.15
C VAL A 47 -2.93 -4.34 0.72
N SER A 48 -3.09 -4.67 1.99
CA SER A 48 -1.98 -4.97 2.90
C SER A 48 -1.84 -6.47 3.15
N ASP A 49 -0.72 -6.88 3.75
CA ASP A 49 -0.56 -8.26 4.25
C ASP A 49 -1.71 -8.68 5.15
N ARG A 50 -2.20 -7.74 5.98
CA ARG A 50 -3.31 -8.02 6.89
C ARG A 50 -4.60 -8.33 6.14
N ASP A 51 -4.84 -7.66 5.01
CA ASP A 51 -6.04 -7.89 4.19
C ASP A 51 -5.94 -9.23 3.45
N LEU A 52 -4.74 -9.56 2.94
CA LEU A 52 -4.46 -10.87 2.36
C LEU A 52 -4.68 -11.99 3.40
N LEU A 53 -3.99 -11.92 4.54
CA LEU A 53 -4.02 -12.96 5.58
C LEU A 53 -5.43 -13.20 6.15
N LYS A 54 -6.26 -12.16 6.26
CA LYS A 54 -7.67 -12.30 6.68
C LYS A 54 -8.54 -13.00 5.64
N SER A 55 -8.09 -13.02 4.38
CA SER A 55 -8.87 -13.47 3.24
C SER A 55 -8.50 -14.88 2.76
N ILE A 56 -7.30 -15.33 3.07
CA ILE A 56 -6.79 -16.67 2.76
C ILE A 56 -7.01 -17.64 3.93
N SER A 57 -6.96 -18.94 3.65
CA SER A 57 -7.05 -19.96 4.70
C SER A 57 -5.84 -19.91 5.64
N PRO A 58 -6.04 -20.01 6.97
CA PRO A 58 -4.94 -20.10 7.92
C PRO A 58 -4.16 -21.43 7.83
N TYR A 59 -4.71 -22.44 7.15
CA TYR A 59 -4.04 -23.73 6.94
C TYR A 59 -3.18 -23.77 5.67
N LEU A 60 -3.21 -22.70 4.87
CA LEU A 60 -2.40 -22.59 3.65
C LEU A 60 -0.91 -22.67 4.00
N GLY A 61 -0.17 -23.52 3.29
CA GLY A 61 1.24 -23.80 3.51
C GLY A 61 1.54 -24.74 4.69
N THR A 62 0.52 -25.29 5.36
CA THR A 62 0.71 -26.22 6.49
C THR A 62 0.62 -27.67 6.06
N ALA A 63 1.10 -28.60 6.90
CA ALA A 63 0.95 -30.05 6.65
C ALA A 63 -0.52 -30.53 6.61
N ALA A 64 -1.46 -29.71 7.11
CA ALA A 64 -2.89 -29.99 7.09
C ALA A 64 -3.61 -29.32 5.90
N GLU A 65 -2.88 -28.71 4.96
CA GLU A 65 -3.47 -28.04 3.79
C GLU A 65 -4.34 -29.00 2.96
N THR A 66 -5.53 -28.52 2.59
CA THR A 66 -6.45 -29.18 1.68
C THR A 66 -6.65 -28.37 0.39
N SER A 67 -7.23 -28.97 -0.63
CA SER A 67 -7.59 -28.27 -1.88
C SER A 67 -8.54 -27.09 -1.68
N ARG A 68 -9.35 -27.08 -0.62
CA ARG A 68 -10.20 -25.93 -0.25
C ARG A 68 -9.39 -24.75 0.27
N ASP A 69 -8.27 -25.01 0.93
CA ASP A 69 -7.39 -23.96 1.45
C ASP A 69 -6.67 -23.26 0.30
N THR A 70 -6.14 -24.01 -0.67
CA THR A 70 -5.53 -23.45 -1.88
C THR A 70 -6.54 -22.67 -2.71
N ALA A 71 -7.82 -23.10 -2.74
CA ALA A 71 -8.87 -22.37 -3.46
C ALA A 71 -9.12 -20.95 -2.91
N SER A 72 -8.75 -20.66 -1.66
CA SER A 72 -8.85 -19.30 -1.10
C SER A 72 -7.98 -18.27 -1.85
N LEU A 73 -6.92 -18.71 -2.53
CA LEU A 73 -6.06 -17.87 -3.36
C LEU A 73 -6.70 -17.47 -4.69
N ASN A 74 -7.76 -18.17 -5.14
CA ASN A 74 -8.46 -17.83 -6.38
C ASN A 74 -9.39 -16.62 -6.28
N LYS A 75 -9.60 -16.08 -5.07
CA LYS A 75 -10.34 -14.83 -4.88
C LYS A 75 -9.68 -13.70 -5.65
N LYS A 76 -10.48 -12.71 -6.03
CA LYS A 76 -10.02 -11.52 -6.74
C LYS A 76 -9.65 -10.41 -5.78
N VAL A 77 -8.69 -9.57 -6.16
CA VAL A 77 -8.20 -8.45 -5.35
C VAL A 77 -9.34 -7.51 -4.94
N HIS A 78 -10.25 -7.18 -5.85
CA HIS A 78 -11.37 -6.28 -5.57
C HIS A 78 -12.34 -6.79 -4.47
N GLN A 79 -12.28 -8.07 -4.13
CA GLN A 79 -13.08 -8.70 -3.07
C GLN A 79 -12.47 -8.51 -1.67
N VAL A 80 -11.18 -8.15 -1.59
CA VAL A 80 -10.44 -8.05 -0.32
C VAL A 80 -9.85 -6.67 -0.07
N MET A 81 -9.64 -5.88 -1.13
CA MET A 81 -8.99 -4.58 -1.02
C MET A 81 -9.76 -3.60 -0.14
N ASN A 82 -9.01 -2.73 0.52
CA ASN A 82 -9.56 -1.58 1.20
C ASN A 82 -9.84 -0.44 0.20
N ARG A 83 -11.07 0.06 0.22
CA ARG A 83 -11.56 1.15 -0.65
C ARG A 83 -11.57 2.52 0.04
N ALA A 84 -11.39 2.56 1.37
CA ALA A 84 -11.28 3.81 2.12
C ALA A 84 -9.87 4.40 1.93
N LEU A 85 -9.63 4.86 0.71
CA LEU A 85 -8.37 5.44 0.32
C LEU A 85 -8.19 6.81 0.98
N VAL A 86 -7.04 6.98 1.62
CA VAL A 86 -6.56 8.28 2.08
C VAL A 86 -5.30 8.57 1.28
N THR A 87 -5.38 9.58 0.42
CA THR A 87 -4.30 9.94 -0.51
C THR A 87 -3.82 11.37 -0.28
N LEU A 88 -2.68 11.71 -0.86
CA LEU A 88 -2.15 13.06 -0.92
C LEU A 88 -1.69 13.40 -2.33
N SER A 89 -1.58 14.70 -2.60
CA SER A 89 -0.99 15.23 -3.82
C SER A 89 0.55 15.30 -3.68
N PRO A 90 1.33 15.20 -4.77
CA PRO A 90 2.79 15.32 -4.73
C PRO A 90 3.30 16.66 -4.15
N ASP A 91 2.49 17.72 -4.23
CA ASP A 91 2.79 19.05 -3.70
C ASP A 91 2.37 19.24 -2.23
N SER A 92 1.76 18.22 -1.61
CA SER A 92 1.44 18.25 -0.19
C SER A 92 2.71 18.29 0.65
N SER A 93 2.62 18.93 1.81
CA SER A 93 3.74 19.02 2.75
C SER A 93 3.90 17.72 3.55
N VAL A 94 5.12 17.44 4.01
CA VAL A 94 5.39 16.31 4.92
C VAL A 94 4.58 16.44 6.22
N PHE A 95 4.33 17.66 6.68
CA PHE A 95 3.52 17.90 7.88
C PHE A 95 2.05 17.49 7.70
N GLU A 96 1.49 17.71 6.50
CA GLU A 96 0.17 17.18 6.17
C GLU A 96 0.15 15.66 6.15
N ALA A 97 1.17 15.01 5.58
CA ALA A 97 1.31 13.56 5.67
C ALA A 97 1.31 13.05 7.12
N ILE A 98 2.08 13.69 8.02
CA ILE A 98 2.09 13.38 9.45
C ILE A 98 0.70 13.53 10.08
N LYS A 99 0.01 14.64 9.81
CA LYS A 99 -1.36 14.87 10.31
C LYS A 99 -2.32 13.77 9.85
N VAL A 100 -2.25 13.40 8.58
CA VAL A 100 -3.09 12.37 7.98
C VAL A 100 -2.79 11.00 8.59
N PHE A 101 -1.51 10.63 8.71
CA PHE A 101 -1.10 9.41 9.38
C PHE A 101 -1.66 9.31 10.80
N ASN A 102 -1.53 10.38 11.60
CA ASN A 102 -2.02 10.41 12.97
C ASN A 102 -3.56 10.39 13.06
N LYS A 103 -4.24 11.11 12.15
CA LYS A 103 -5.71 11.22 12.15
C LYS A 103 -6.40 9.91 11.76
N TYR A 104 -5.88 9.24 10.73
CA TYR A 104 -6.52 8.04 10.18
C TYR A 104 -5.87 6.73 10.65
N HIS A 105 -4.80 6.83 11.46
CA HIS A 105 -4.02 5.69 11.96
C HIS A 105 -3.54 4.75 10.84
N VAL A 106 -3.21 5.34 9.69
CA VAL A 106 -2.65 4.63 8.53
C VAL A 106 -1.12 4.66 8.60
N THR A 107 -0.47 3.71 7.93
CA THR A 107 0.99 3.57 7.92
C THR A 107 1.62 3.85 6.56
N CYS A 108 0.80 3.93 5.52
CA CYS A 108 1.16 4.34 4.17
C CYS A 108 0.09 5.26 3.58
N LEU A 109 0.51 6.14 2.67
CA LEU A 109 -0.36 7.04 1.90
C LEU A 109 0.05 6.98 0.43
N PRO A 110 -0.85 6.57 -0.48
CA PRO A 110 -0.63 6.72 -1.90
C PRO A 110 -0.61 8.20 -2.27
N ILE A 111 0.32 8.54 -3.15
CA ILE A 111 0.46 9.88 -3.73
C ILE A 111 -0.07 9.82 -5.15
N VAL A 112 -1.05 10.65 -5.46
CA VAL A 112 -1.76 10.63 -6.74
C VAL A 112 -1.71 11.99 -7.42
N ASP A 113 -1.83 11.99 -8.74
CA ASP A 113 -2.02 13.20 -9.52
C ASP A 113 -3.49 13.67 -9.54
N ASN A 114 -3.77 14.72 -10.29
CA ASN A 114 -5.14 15.26 -10.45
C ASN A 114 -6.11 14.30 -11.18
N ASN A 115 -5.60 13.28 -11.87
CA ASN A 115 -6.38 12.26 -12.57
C ASN A 115 -6.60 11.00 -11.72
N ASN A 116 -6.13 11.01 -10.47
CA ASN A 116 -6.12 9.87 -9.55
C ASN A 116 -5.22 8.71 -10.03
N GLU A 117 -4.21 9.01 -10.86
CA GLU A 117 -3.14 8.07 -11.18
C GLU A 117 -2.07 8.13 -10.08
N PRO A 118 -1.60 6.99 -9.56
CA PRO A 118 -0.58 6.98 -8.54
C PRO A 118 0.77 7.43 -9.12
N LEU A 119 1.44 8.32 -8.39
CA LEU A 119 2.79 8.80 -8.67
C LEU A 119 3.83 8.22 -7.69
N GLY A 120 3.39 7.80 -6.51
CA GLY A 120 4.26 7.26 -5.49
C GLY A 120 3.50 6.75 -4.27
N ILE A 121 4.27 6.30 -3.29
CA ILE A 121 3.77 5.98 -1.95
C ILE A 121 4.69 6.62 -0.91
N ILE A 122 4.12 7.15 0.17
CA ILE A 122 4.88 7.62 1.32
C ILE A 122 4.48 6.81 2.55
N THR A 123 5.46 6.48 3.38
CA THR A 123 5.31 5.76 4.64
C THR A 123 5.97 6.54 5.78
N TRP A 124 5.70 6.13 7.02
CA TRP A 124 6.44 6.63 8.18
C TRP A 124 7.96 6.44 8.06
N LYS A 125 8.40 5.36 7.41
CA LYS A 125 9.82 5.08 7.19
C LYS A 125 10.46 6.13 6.29
N ASP A 126 9.76 6.60 5.26
CA ASP A 126 10.25 7.64 4.35
C ASP A 126 10.38 8.98 5.09
N ILE A 127 9.41 9.30 5.95
CA ILE A 127 9.49 10.50 6.81
C ILE A 127 10.70 10.41 7.72
N LEU A 128 10.84 9.32 8.50
CA LEU A 128 11.94 9.15 9.45
C LEU A 128 13.30 9.25 8.76
N LYS A 129 13.44 8.60 7.61
CA LYS A 129 14.65 8.68 6.78
C LYS A 129 14.94 10.12 6.33
N ALA A 130 13.91 10.86 5.90
CA ALA A 130 14.08 12.25 5.51
C ALA A 130 14.52 13.15 6.68
N ILE A 131 14.06 12.88 7.92
CA ILE A 131 14.53 13.59 9.12
C ILE A 131 16.01 13.29 9.37
N GLU A 132 16.40 12.02 9.26
CA GLU A 132 17.78 11.56 9.45
C GLU A 132 18.73 12.19 8.43
N ASP A 133 18.33 12.19 7.15
CA ASP A 133 19.12 12.75 6.05
C ASP A 133 19.17 14.30 6.11
N LYS A 134 18.14 14.95 6.67
CA LYS A 134 17.98 16.42 6.69
C LYS A 134 17.38 16.95 7.99
N PRO A 135 18.12 16.90 9.12
CA PRO A 135 17.58 17.23 10.44
C PRO A 135 17.13 18.70 10.59
N ASN A 136 17.65 19.62 9.77
CA ASN A 136 17.39 21.06 9.89
C ASN A 136 16.21 21.56 9.01
N GLU A 137 15.60 20.72 8.16
CA GLU A 137 14.51 21.14 7.25
C GLU A 137 13.09 20.96 7.85
N LEU A 138 13.01 20.47 9.09
CA LEU A 138 11.78 20.35 9.87
C LEU A 138 11.83 21.36 11.03
N THR A 139 11.84 22.65 10.70
CA THR A 139 11.60 23.68 11.71
C THR A 139 10.13 23.61 12.11
N ILE A 140 9.89 23.15 13.35
CA ILE A 140 8.56 23.08 13.99
C ILE A 140 8.11 24.48 14.36
#